data_AF-R5NR58-F1
#
_entry.id   AF-R5NR58-F1
#
_cell.length_a   1.000
_cell.length_b   1.000
_cell.length_c   1.000
_cell.angle_alpha   90.00
_cell.angle_beta   90.00
_cell.angle_gamma   90.00
#
_symmetry.space_group_name_H-M   'P 1'
#
loop_
_entity.id
_entity.type
_entity.pdbx_description
1 polymer ?
#
loop_
_entity_poly.entity_id
_entity_poly.type
_entity_poly.pdbx_seq_one_letter_code
_entity_poly.pdbx_strand_id
1 'polypeptide(L)'
;MEDLIYTMVLSDGTIIENLRKNGDNYISTSKLTADMFEGKLSSITIKSSDSEVTMENMDLVQITKMFNEYWFVLRQFSTTEIAIAKMSSNIDFLAMMQDVEL
;
A
#
# COMPACT_ATOMS: atom_id res chain seq x y z
N MET A 1 2.56 -26.70 2.03
CA MET A 1 1.74 -25.48 2.22
C MET A 1 1.43 -24.98 0.83
N GLU A 2 0.16 -24.71 0.55
CA GLU A 2 -0.18 -23.93 -0.63
C GLU A 2 0.39 -22.52 -0.46
N ASP A 3 0.83 -21.91 -1.56
CA ASP A 3 1.27 -20.53 -1.52
C ASP A 3 0.08 -19.65 -1.13
N LEU A 4 0.24 -18.85 -0.08
CA LEU A 4 -0.81 -17.95 0.38
C LEU A 4 -1.08 -16.90 -0.71
N ILE A 5 -2.32 -16.79 -1.13
CA ILE A 5 -2.77 -15.74 -2.06
C ILE A 5 -3.30 -14.56 -1.26
N TYR A 6 -2.90 -13.36 -1.67
CA TYR A 6 -3.28 -12.12 -1.03
C TYR A 6 -4.18 -11.27 -1.94
N THR A 7 -5.08 -10.54 -1.30
CA THR A 7 -5.85 -9.45 -1.90
C THR A 7 -5.57 -8.17 -1.13
N MET A 8 -5.29 -7.09 -1.84
CA MET A 8 -5.07 -5.77 -1.26
C MET A 8 -6.21 -4.84 -1.67
N VAL A 9 -6.80 -4.15 -0.71
CA VAL A 9 -7.78 -3.08 -0.92
C VAL A 9 -7.11 -1.77 -0.54
N LEU A 10 -7.08 -0.81 -1.46
CA LEU A 10 -6.53 0.53 -1.24
C LEU A 10 -7.61 1.47 -0.67
N SER A 11 -7.21 2.66 -0.21
CA SER A 11 -8.13 3.60 0.46
C SER A 11 -9.25 4.11 -0.44
N ASP A 12 -9.04 4.14 -1.76
CA ASP A 12 -10.06 4.51 -2.75
C ASP A 12 -10.97 3.34 -3.16
N GLY A 13 -10.83 2.18 -2.52
CA GLY A 13 -11.55 0.95 -2.83
C GLY A 13 -10.98 0.15 -4.00
N THR A 14 -9.85 0.57 -4.60
CA THR A 14 -9.15 -0.24 -5.61
C THR A 14 -8.76 -1.59 -5.03
N ILE A 15 -9.11 -2.67 -5.74
CA ILE A 15 -8.79 -4.04 -5.32
C ILE A 15 -7.71 -4.61 -6.24
N ILE A 16 -6.64 -5.11 -5.62
CA ILE A 16 -5.55 -5.84 -6.28
C ILE A 16 -5.57 -7.28 -5.77
N GLU A 17 -6.05 -8.19 -6.60
CA GLU A 17 -6.23 -9.60 -6.25
C GLU A 17 -5.08 -10.48 -6.76
N ASN A 18 -5.10 -11.74 -6.33
CA ASN A 18 -4.18 -12.79 -6.80
C ASN A 18 -2.70 -12.45 -6.60
N LEU A 19 -2.39 -11.72 -5.52
CA LEU A 19 -1.03 -11.36 -5.17
C LEU A 19 -0.32 -12.54 -4.51
N ARG A 20 0.93 -12.76 -4.88
CA ARG A 20 1.85 -13.66 -4.16
C ARG A 20 2.88 -12.84 -3.39
N LYS A 21 3.61 -13.48 -2.48
CA LYS A 21 4.72 -12.86 -1.74
C LYS A 21 6.07 -13.50 -2.03
N ASN A 22 7.12 -12.68 -2.06
CA ASN A 22 8.52 -13.11 -1.97
C ASN A 22 9.33 -12.09 -1.15
N GLY A 23 9.70 -12.47 0.07
CA GLY A 23 10.19 -11.51 1.07
C GLY A 23 9.15 -10.41 1.30
N ASP A 24 9.56 -9.16 1.16
CA ASP A 24 8.68 -7.98 1.30
C ASP A 24 7.94 -7.62 0.00
N ASN A 25 8.20 -8.32 -1.11
CA ASN A 25 7.54 -8.03 -2.38
C ASN A 25 6.18 -8.71 -2.46
N TYR A 26 5.18 -7.94 -2.86
CA TYR A 26 3.97 -8.45 -3.49
C TYR A 26 4.19 -8.59 -4.99
N ILE A 27 3.63 -9.65 -5.58
CA ILE A 27 3.81 -9.99 -6.98
C ILE A 27 2.43 -10.11 -7.63
N SER A 28 2.20 -9.33 -8.69
CA SER A 28 1.00 -9.40 -9.53
C SER A 28 1.35 -9.83 -10.94
N THR A 29 0.50 -10.65 -11.55
CA THR A 29 0.53 -10.92 -13.01
C THR A 29 -0.26 -9.88 -13.80
N SER A 30 -1.14 -9.13 -13.12
CA SER A 30 -1.83 -7.97 -13.70
C SER A 30 -0.90 -6.77 -13.74
N LYS A 31 -1.05 -5.94 -14.78
CA LYS A 31 -0.24 -4.72 -14.92
C LYS A 31 -0.53 -3.76 -13.77
N LEU A 32 0.54 -3.34 -13.11
CA LEU A 32 0.53 -2.30 -12.08
C LEU A 32 1.54 -1.21 -12.42
N THR A 33 1.20 0.03 -12.12
CA THR A 33 2.04 1.21 -12.32
C THR A 33 1.97 2.10 -11.08
N ALA A 34 2.99 2.95 -10.85
CA ALA A 34 3.11 3.72 -9.61
C ALA A 34 1.92 4.67 -9.36
N ASP A 35 1.37 5.26 -10.42
CA ASP A 35 0.17 6.11 -10.43
C ASP A 35 -1.08 5.40 -9.89
N MET A 36 -1.13 4.06 -9.95
CA MET A 36 -2.23 3.30 -9.35
C MET A 36 -2.23 3.33 -7.82
N PHE A 37 -1.11 3.70 -7.21
CA PHE A 37 -0.95 3.79 -5.75
C PHE A 37 -0.93 5.25 -5.23
N GLU A 38 -0.66 6.21 -6.11
CA GLU A 38 -0.54 7.62 -5.74
C GLU A 38 -1.83 8.14 -5.10
N GLY A 39 -1.71 8.70 -3.89
CA GLY A 39 -2.85 9.20 -3.11
C GLY A 39 -3.75 8.12 -2.48
N LYS A 40 -3.45 6.83 -2.64
CA LYS A 40 -4.35 5.71 -2.29
C LYS A 40 -3.81 4.79 -1.19
N LEU A 41 -2.70 5.19 -0.57
CA LEU A 41 -1.98 4.43 0.44
C LEU A 41 -2.18 4.95 1.87
N SER A 42 -3.17 5.84 2.09
CA SER A 42 -3.51 6.32 3.43
C SER A 42 -3.96 5.17 4.34
N SER A 43 -4.75 4.24 3.81
CA SER A 43 -5.14 2.97 4.43
C SER A 43 -5.11 1.86 3.39
N ILE A 44 -4.58 0.70 3.75
CA ILE A 44 -4.68 -0.52 2.95
C ILE A 44 -5.17 -1.68 3.81
N THR A 45 -6.00 -2.55 3.24
CA THR A 45 -6.37 -3.83 3.87
C THR A 45 -5.78 -4.97 3.06
N ILE A 46 -5.05 -5.86 3.73
CA ILE A 46 -4.40 -7.03 3.14
C ILE A 46 -5.11 -8.27 3.68
N LYS A 47 -5.71 -9.04 2.78
CA LYS A 47 -6.47 -10.25 3.07
C LYS A 47 -5.74 -11.47 2.52
N SER A 48 -5.84 -12.58 3.23
CA SER A 48 -5.49 -13.92 2.78
C SER A 48 -6.51 -14.92 3.33
N SER A 49 -6.32 -16.23 3.07
CA SER A 49 -7.18 -17.27 3.65
C SER A 49 -7.17 -17.27 5.18
N ASP A 50 -6.08 -16.80 5.79
CA ASP A 50 -5.80 -17.01 7.21
C ASP A 50 -5.86 -15.70 8.02
N SER A 51 -5.85 -14.55 7.35
CA SER A 51 -5.71 -13.25 8.02
C SER A 51 -6.30 -12.10 7.21
N GLU A 52 -6.74 -11.07 7.94
CA GLU A 52 -7.09 -9.77 7.40
C GLU A 52 -6.43 -8.72 8.30
N VAL A 53 -5.60 -7.85 7.70
CA VAL A 53 -4.86 -6.81 8.43
C VAL A 53 -5.00 -5.49 7.68
N THR A 54 -5.39 -4.44 8.41
CA THR A 54 -5.40 -3.07 7.91
C THR A 54 -4.15 -2.33 8.40
N MET A 55 -3.51 -1.60 7.50
CA MET A 55 -2.32 -0.80 7.78
C MET A 55 -2.52 0.62 7.25
N GLU A 56 -2.15 1.60 8.07
CA GLU A 56 -2.32 3.03 7.78
C GLU A 56 -0.98 3.68 7.44
N ASN A 57 -1.02 4.75 6.66
CA ASN A 57 0.14 5.56 6.26
C ASN A 57 1.23 4.71 5.60
N MET A 58 0.88 4.11 4.47
CA MET A 58 1.79 3.28 3.68
C MET A 58 2.47 4.09 2.59
N ASP A 59 3.65 3.64 2.19
CA ASP A 59 4.50 4.24 1.17
C ASP A 59 4.88 3.17 0.13
N LEU A 60 4.87 3.55 -1.15
CA LEU A 60 5.33 2.68 -2.23
C LEU A 60 6.84 2.85 -2.38
N VAL A 61 7.59 1.91 -1.83
CA VAL A 61 9.06 1.95 -1.87
C VAL A 61 9.57 1.68 -3.28
N GLN A 62 8.95 0.72 -3.96
CA GLN A 62 9.34 0.30 -5.30
C GLN A 62 8.16 -0.35 -6.01
N ILE A 63 8.09 -0.15 -7.32
CA ILE A 63 7.36 -1.02 -8.25
C ILE A 63 8.23 -1.26 -9.49
N THR A 64 8.38 -2.52 -9.90
CA THR A 64 9.16 -2.88 -11.08
C THR A 64 8.53 -4.02 -11.86
N LYS A 65 8.71 -4.02 -13.18
CA LYS A 65 8.25 -5.12 -14.04
C LYS A 65 9.39 -6.11 -14.22
N MET A 66 9.17 -7.37 -13.85
CA MET A 66 10.09 -8.49 -14.08
C MET A 66 9.40 -9.53 -14.97
N PHE A 67 9.88 -9.68 -16.21
CA PHE A 67 9.22 -10.52 -17.23
C PHE A 67 7.74 -10.16 -17.40
N ASN A 68 6.83 -11.06 -17.04
CA ASN A 68 5.39 -10.90 -17.15
C ASN A 68 4.72 -10.52 -15.82
N GLU A 69 5.51 -10.14 -14.81
CA GLU A 69 5.03 -9.87 -13.46
C GLU A 69 5.45 -8.47 -13.00
N TYR A 70 4.70 -7.96 -12.03
CA TYR A 70 4.88 -6.65 -11.43
C TYR A 70 5.11 -6.86 -9.94
N TRP A 71 6.31 -6.48 -9.50
CA TRP A 71 6.80 -6.67 -8.14
C TRP A 71 6.80 -5.32 -7.45
N PHE A 72 6.17 -5.24 -6.28
CA PHE A 72 6.10 -4.00 -5.52
C PHE A 72 6.26 -4.22 -4.02
N VAL A 73 6.80 -3.21 -3.34
CA VAL A 73 7.04 -3.21 -1.90
C VAL A 73 6.35 -2.01 -1.29
N LEU A 74 5.56 -2.26 -0.25
CA LEU A 74 4.99 -1.22 0.60
C LEU A 74 5.66 -1.25 1.96
N ARG A 75 5.89 -0.07 2.54
CA ARG A 75 6.32 0.08 3.94
C ARG A 75 5.38 1.02 4.67
N GLN A 76 5.32 0.90 5.99
CA GLN A 76 4.64 1.90 6.81
C GLN A 76 5.59 3.07 7.06
N PHE A 77 5.08 4.30 7.02
CA PHE A 77 5.82 5.45 7.54
C PHE A 77 6.06 5.30 9.05
N SER A 78 7.26 5.66 9.49
CA SER A 78 7.56 5.74 10.92
C SER A 78 6.82 6.90 11.59
N THR A 79 6.63 6.82 12.90
CA THR A 79 6.04 7.90 13.70
C THR A 79 6.83 9.21 13.57
N THR A 80 8.16 9.13 13.44
CA THR A 80 9.04 10.28 13.23
C THR A 80 8.84 10.90 11.86
N GLU A 81 8.76 10.11 10.78
CA GLU A 81 8.45 10.63 9.43
C GLU A 81 7.10 11.36 9.41
N ILE A 82 6.09 10.76 10.04
CA ILE A 82 4.75 11.36 10.18
C ILE A 82 4.83 12.67 11.00
N ALA A 83 5.57 12.68 12.11
CA ALA A 83 5.72 13.88 12.95
C ALA A 83 6.46 15.01 12.21
N ILE A 84 7.53 14.71 11.48
CA ILE A 84 8.28 15.68 10.68
C ILE A 84 7.40 16.23 9.55
N ALA A 85 6.63 15.39 8.86
CA ALA A 85 5.68 15.82 7.84
C ALA A 85 4.64 16.77 8.43
N LYS A 86 4.08 16.46 9.60
CA LYS A 86 3.15 17.34 10.34
C LYS A 86 3.76 18.68 10.73
N MET A 87 5.03 18.69 11.16
CA MET A 87 5.72 19.91 11.61
C MET A 87 6.20 20.79 10.44
N SER A 88 6.51 20.19 9.30
CA SER A 88 7.05 20.88 8.11
C SER A 88 5.95 21.38 7.17
N SER A 89 4.76 20.77 7.20
CA SER A 89 3.69 21.02 6.24
C SER A 89 2.52 21.79 6.87
N ASN A 90 2.48 23.10 6.66
CA ASN A 90 1.30 23.91 7.00
C ASN A 90 0.14 23.76 6.00
N ILE A 91 0.27 22.95 4.92
CA ILE A 91 -0.77 22.83 3.87
C ILE A 91 -0.98 21.39 3.35
N ASP A 92 0.05 20.62 2.99
CA ASP A 92 -0.17 19.36 2.23
C ASP A 92 -0.59 18.14 3.07
N PHE A 93 -0.18 18.07 4.34
CA PHE A 93 -0.56 16.97 5.23
C PHE A 93 -2.05 17.01 5.63
N LEU A 94 -2.67 18.20 5.65
CA LEU A 94 -4.10 18.38 5.94
C LEU A 94 -4.99 17.73 4.87
N ALA A 95 -4.55 17.72 3.61
CA ALA A 95 -5.28 17.06 2.52
C ALA A 95 -5.23 15.51 2.63
N MET A 96 -4.17 14.95 3.23
CA MET A 96 -4.07 13.50 3.49
C MET A 96 -4.90 13.06 4.71
N MET A 97 -5.31 13.99 5.58
CA MET A 97 -6.08 13.71 6.80
C MET A 97 -7.57 14.06 6.71
N GLN A 98 -8.04 14.70 5.63
CA GLN A 98 -9.41 15.21 5.56
C GLN A 98 -10.53 14.15 5.45
N ASP A 99 -10.20 12.85 5.45
CA ASP A 99 -11.19 11.76 5.55
C ASP A 99 -11.15 10.99 6.89
N VAL A 100 -10.42 11.48 7.90
CA VAL A 100 -10.57 10.98 9.28
C VAL A 100 -11.38 12.00 10.08
N GLU A 101 -12.71 11.86 10.05
CA GLU A 101 -13.63 12.59 10.92
C GLU A 101 -13.16 12.49 12.39
N LEU A 102 -13.08 13.64 13.06
CA LEU A 102 -12.90 13.79 14.50
C LEU A 102 -14.20 13.47 15.26
#